data_AF-A0A1M7T9H0-F1
#
_entry.id   AF-A0A1M7T9H0-F1
#
_cell.length_a   1.000
_cell.length_b   1.000
_cell.length_c   1.000
_cell.angle_alpha   90.00
_cell.angle_beta   90.00
_cell.angle_gamma   90.00
#
_symmetry.space_group_name_H-M   'P 1'
#
loop_
_entity.id
_entity.type
_entity.pdbx_description
1 polymer ?
#
loop_
_entity_poly.entity_id
_entity_poly.type
_entity_poly.pdbx_seq_one_letter_code
_entity_poly.pdbx_strand_id
1 'polypeptide(L)'
;MTTPIRRPGRRALGQALGCALAASAHGAAAQQPPSPDPAAPEARAAARSEAAPTPIAAEAPATGPQAGETAADDAAAKAQAAPAPHPADVLTAPAPAPRPEGAPAAQGGAAPVAALAPAPRPAPAAAPAPAAAQAARAPAPAERTPPEFLAWRDGFRARALAAGIRPEVFDRAFAGVGVNARVLELDAYQPEFVRPIWEYLDRAVSPSRVERGRAELAAKRALLDRIEARFGVDRQYVLAIWGLESAFGVNYGDIPVIESLATLAWHGRRRGFAEAQLIAALRIIQNGDVAPERMLGSWAGAMGHTQFIPTSFLDYAVDFDGDGRRDVWSADAADALASTAAYLARFGWRKGAPWGIEVRLPAGFDYALADERVRRPAAFWRALGLTRADGGPLPDEDEGAVVLPAGAQGPAFLTYANFRVFKRYNNATSYALAAGLLGDRIMGAGPLSADWPRGQTPLSRAEKVELQTLLTRMGHDTGGADGIIGPNSRAAIRAFQKRSGMVPDGVESKPVLDAARRAAGG
;
A
#
# COMPACT_ATOMS: atom_id res chain seq x y z
N MET A 1 -69.24 0.87 -35.67
CA MET A 1 -68.39 -0.31 -35.93
C MET A 1 -67.21 -0.24 -34.97
N THR A 2 -66.92 -1.14 -34.04
CA THR A 2 -67.64 -2.25 -33.39
C THR A 2 -66.80 -2.57 -32.15
N THR A 3 -67.35 -2.49 -30.93
CA THR A 3 -66.96 -3.33 -29.77
C THR A 3 -67.38 -4.80 -30.08
N PRO A 4 -67.05 -5.90 -29.36
CA PRO A 4 -66.93 -6.04 -27.89
C PRO A 4 -65.86 -7.05 -27.33
N ILE A 5 -65.29 -6.85 -26.12
CA ILE A 5 -65.61 -7.45 -24.78
C ILE A 5 -65.23 -8.94 -24.61
N ARG A 6 -64.36 -9.29 -23.63
CA ARG A 6 -64.70 -9.89 -22.29
C ARG A 6 -63.45 -10.30 -21.47
N ARG A 7 -63.40 -9.82 -20.21
CA ARG A 7 -62.68 -10.39 -19.02
C ARG A 7 -63.61 -11.44 -18.34
N PRO A 8 -63.21 -12.33 -17.38
CA PRO A 8 -62.55 -12.06 -16.06
C PRO A 8 -61.59 -13.20 -15.60
N GLY A 9 -60.95 -13.27 -14.41
CA GLY A 9 -60.91 -12.57 -13.12
C GLY A 9 -59.69 -13.12 -12.32
N ARG A 10 -58.96 -12.32 -11.53
CA ARG A 10 -59.06 -12.00 -10.08
C ARG A 10 -58.50 -13.03 -9.07
N ARG A 11 -57.67 -12.48 -8.16
CA ARG A 11 -57.18 -12.91 -6.81
C ARG A 11 -55.88 -13.73 -6.77
N ALA A 12 -54.98 -13.63 -5.79
CA ALA A 12 -54.51 -12.62 -4.80
C ALA A 12 -53.49 -13.35 -3.88
N LEU A 13 -52.54 -12.61 -3.28
CA LEU A 13 -51.67 -12.97 -2.13
C LEU A 13 -50.57 -14.02 -2.41
N GLY A 14 -49.34 -13.96 -1.89
CA GLY A 14 -48.64 -13.08 -0.95
C GLY A 14 -47.28 -13.71 -0.56
N GLN A 15 -46.37 -12.90 0.02
CA GLN A 15 -45.20 -13.25 0.87
C GLN A 15 -44.09 -14.17 0.28
N ALA A 16 -42.83 -13.74 0.16
CA ALA A 16 -41.80 -13.52 1.20
C ALA A 16 -41.37 -14.80 1.94
N LEU A 17 -40.12 -15.23 1.74
CA LEU A 17 -39.22 -16.07 2.58
C LEU A 17 -38.10 -16.58 1.63
N GLY A 18 -36.80 -16.49 1.89
CA GLY A 18 -36.11 -16.64 3.18
C GLY A 18 -35.86 -18.13 3.42
N CYS A 19 -34.67 -18.65 3.10
CA CYS A 19 -34.24 -19.98 3.53
C CYS A 19 -32.76 -19.98 3.89
N ALA A 20 -32.52 -20.06 5.19
CA ALA A 20 -31.36 -20.69 5.79
C ALA A 20 -31.59 -22.21 5.84
N LEU A 21 -30.51 -23.00 5.79
CA LEU A 21 -30.44 -24.39 6.26
C LEU A 21 -29.10 -24.49 7.02
N ALA A 22 -29.09 -24.52 8.35
CA ALA A 22 -29.52 -25.57 9.28
C ALA A 22 -28.55 -26.76 9.31
N ALA A 23 -27.85 -26.85 10.44
CA ALA A 23 -27.11 -28.01 10.91
C ALA A 23 -28.07 -29.12 11.38
N SER A 24 -27.64 -30.38 11.28
CA SER A 24 -28.12 -31.48 12.11
C SER A 24 -27.00 -32.48 12.37
N ALA A 25 -26.81 -32.79 13.64
CA ALA A 25 -25.92 -33.81 14.18
C ALA A 25 -26.54 -35.21 14.09
N HIS A 26 -25.70 -36.25 14.05
CA HIS A 26 -25.95 -37.59 14.59
C HIS A 26 -24.62 -38.12 15.15
N GLY A 27 -24.67 -38.71 16.35
CA GLY A 27 -23.50 -39.10 17.11
C GLY A 27 -23.21 -40.61 17.13
N ALA A 28 -22.39 -40.95 18.14
CA ALA A 28 -21.99 -42.26 18.65
C ALA A 28 -20.77 -42.93 17.99
N ALA A 29 -19.62 -42.89 18.68
CA ALA A 29 -19.06 -44.03 19.42
C ALA A 29 -17.61 -43.74 19.84
N ALA A 30 -17.35 -43.82 21.15
CA ALA A 30 -16.04 -43.73 21.76
C ALA A 30 -15.36 -45.10 21.80
N GLN A 31 -14.04 -45.15 21.60
CA GLN A 31 -13.15 -46.18 22.13
C GLN A 31 -11.76 -45.60 22.36
N GLN A 32 -11.30 -45.67 23.61
CA GLN A 32 -9.95 -45.32 24.07
C GLN A 32 -8.94 -46.43 23.71
N PRO A 33 -7.63 -46.10 23.62
CA PRO A 33 -6.57 -47.04 23.29
C PRO A 33 -5.99 -47.74 24.55
N PRO A 34 -5.31 -48.89 24.40
CA PRO A 34 -4.48 -49.44 25.47
C PRO A 34 -2.97 -49.07 25.31
N SER A 35 -2.28 -49.00 26.45
CA SER A 35 -0.82 -49.00 26.67
C SER A 35 -0.56 -49.71 28.03
N PRO A 36 0.66 -50.12 28.47
CA PRO A 36 2.00 -50.04 27.86
C PRO A 36 2.93 -51.31 28.02
N ASP A 37 4.10 -51.28 27.33
CA ASP A 37 5.48 -51.76 27.66
C ASP A 37 5.87 -53.26 27.89
N PRO A 38 7.18 -53.63 27.90
CA PRO A 38 8.39 -53.13 27.20
C PRO A 38 9.26 -54.26 26.56
N ALA A 39 10.19 -53.92 25.65
CA ALA A 39 11.59 -54.42 25.61
C ALA A 39 12.36 -53.93 24.36
N ALA A 40 13.37 -53.09 24.60
CA ALA A 40 14.46 -52.74 23.68
C ALA A 40 15.60 -53.79 23.79
N PRO A 41 16.70 -53.81 22.97
CA PRO A 41 17.59 -52.65 22.74
C PRO A 41 18.19 -52.44 21.31
N GLU A 42 18.57 -51.17 21.10
CA GLU A 42 19.72 -50.60 20.35
C GLU A 42 20.03 -50.98 18.89
N ALA A 43 19.97 -49.97 17.99
CA ALA A 43 20.99 -49.73 16.97
C ALA A 43 20.96 -48.27 16.44
N ARG A 44 22.14 -47.63 16.42
CA ARG A 44 22.44 -46.31 15.82
C ARG A 44 22.23 -46.31 14.29
N ALA A 45 21.56 -45.30 13.74
CA ALA A 45 21.80 -44.79 12.39
C ALA A 45 21.18 -43.39 12.18
N ALA A 46 21.85 -42.61 11.33
CA ALA A 46 21.70 -41.18 11.07
C ALA A 46 20.38 -40.72 10.41
N ALA A 47 19.90 -39.54 10.79
CA ALA A 47 18.93 -38.72 10.05
C ALA A 47 19.50 -37.28 9.99
N ARG A 48 20.05 -36.83 8.85
CA ARG A 48 19.36 -36.12 7.75
C ARG A 48 18.48 -34.95 8.23
N SER A 49 19.12 -33.79 8.29
CA SER A 49 18.52 -32.46 8.39
C SER A 49 17.85 -32.10 7.06
N GLU A 50 16.52 -32.04 7.04
CA GLU A 50 15.76 -31.37 5.98
C GLU A 50 15.78 -29.86 6.20
N ALA A 51 16.44 -29.15 5.28
CA ALA A 51 16.49 -27.70 5.25
C ALA A 51 15.22 -27.14 4.59
N ALA A 52 14.51 -26.27 5.30
CA ALA A 52 13.40 -25.48 4.77
C ALA A 52 13.91 -24.28 3.92
N PRO A 53 13.22 -23.88 2.85
CA PRO A 53 13.67 -22.84 1.93
C PRO A 53 13.50 -21.42 2.51
N THR A 54 14.52 -20.58 2.31
CA THR A 54 14.58 -19.16 2.68
C THR A 54 14.09 -18.28 1.52
N PRO A 55 13.32 -17.18 1.75
CA PRO A 55 13.18 -16.13 0.74
C PRO A 55 13.68 -14.74 1.20
N ILE A 56 14.71 -14.28 0.50
CA ILE A 56 14.99 -12.95 -0.10
C ILE A 56 14.66 -11.71 0.75
N ALA A 57 15.68 -11.26 1.48
CA ALA A 57 15.86 -9.86 1.90
C ALA A 57 16.68 -9.10 0.84
N ALA A 58 16.45 -7.79 0.75
CA ALA A 58 17.23 -6.88 -0.08
C ALA A 58 18.69 -6.82 0.41
N GLU A 59 19.63 -7.24 -0.45
CA GLU A 59 21.06 -7.06 -0.23
C GLU A 59 21.51 -5.64 -0.59
N ALA A 60 22.27 -5.04 0.32
CA ALA A 60 23.22 -3.96 0.02
C ALA A 60 24.54 -4.60 -0.51
N PRO A 61 25.33 -3.90 -1.35
CA PRO A 61 26.36 -4.54 -2.17
C PRO A 61 27.62 -4.87 -1.35
N ALA A 62 28.12 -6.10 -1.51
CA ALA A 62 29.45 -6.50 -1.06
C ALA A 62 30.44 -6.51 -2.23
N THR A 63 31.57 -5.85 -2.03
CA THR A 63 32.78 -5.87 -2.86
C THR A 63 33.49 -7.21 -2.78
N GLY A 64 33.96 -7.73 -3.92
CA GLY A 64 34.70 -8.99 -4.02
C GLY A 64 36.18 -8.89 -3.59
N PRO A 65 36.86 -10.04 -3.36
CA PRO A 65 38.14 -10.10 -2.65
C PRO A 65 39.36 -10.19 -3.60
N GLN A 66 40.51 -9.71 -3.11
CA GLN A 66 41.84 -10.18 -3.50
C GLN A 66 42.64 -10.55 -2.25
N ALA A 67 43.37 -11.66 -2.35
CA ALA A 67 44.19 -12.27 -1.31
C ALA A 67 45.61 -11.68 -1.25
N GLY A 68 46.25 -11.76 -0.07
CA GLY A 68 47.71 -11.66 0.06
C GLY A 68 48.24 -11.08 1.38
N GLU A 69 48.67 -11.99 2.27
CA GLU A 69 49.81 -11.87 3.22
C GLU A 69 49.78 -10.99 4.50
N THR A 70 49.75 -11.73 5.62
CA THR A 70 50.64 -11.75 6.82
C THR A 70 50.82 -10.56 7.78
N ALA A 71 50.88 -10.96 9.06
CA ALA A 71 51.60 -10.41 10.22
C ALA A 71 50.88 -9.46 11.21
N ALA A 72 50.54 -10.06 12.36
CA ALA A 72 50.78 -9.69 13.76
C ALA A 72 50.79 -8.22 14.27
N ASP A 73 50.22 -8.09 15.48
CA ASP A 73 50.35 -7.04 16.50
C ASP A 73 49.90 -5.60 16.15
N ASP A 74 48.90 -5.07 16.85
CA ASP A 74 49.11 -4.32 18.11
C ASP A 74 47.83 -3.58 18.55
N ALA A 75 47.66 -3.43 19.86
CA ALA A 75 46.56 -2.69 20.46
C ALA A 75 46.88 -1.20 20.58
N ALA A 76 45.95 -0.30 20.20
CA ALA A 76 45.60 0.93 20.94
C ALA A 76 44.78 1.94 20.08
N ALA A 77 43.68 2.40 20.68
CA ALA A 77 43.09 3.75 20.63
C ALA A 77 43.32 4.66 19.39
N LYS A 78 42.21 5.13 18.81
CA LYS A 78 41.74 6.52 18.95
C LYS A 78 40.42 6.76 18.21
N ALA A 79 39.43 7.21 18.97
CA ALA A 79 38.27 7.91 18.46
C ALA A 79 38.71 9.26 17.85
N GLN A 80 38.24 9.58 16.66
CA GLN A 80 38.23 10.95 16.14
C GLN A 80 36.81 11.29 15.66
N ALA A 81 36.25 12.25 16.39
CA ALA A 81 35.01 12.94 16.10
C ALA A 81 35.14 13.80 14.85
N ALA A 82 34.10 13.82 14.02
CA ALA A 82 33.92 14.83 12.97
C ALA A 82 33.12 16.03 13.53
N PRO A 83 33.40 17.26 13.06
CA PRO A 83 33.07 18.49 13.79
C PRO A 83 31.66 19.03 13.49
N ALA A 84 31.14 19.78 14.47
CA ALA A 84 29.94 20.61 14.36
C ALA A 84 30.18 21.87 13.51
N PRO A 85 29.15 22.42 12.84
CA PRO A 85 29.20 23.79 12.32
C PRO A 85 28.67 24.80 13.34
N HIS A 86 29.42 25.89 13.49
CA HIS A 86 29.08 27.11 14.25
C HIS A 86 28.53 28.22 13.31
N PRO A 87 28.01 29.36 13.83
CA PRO A 87 26.69 29.86 13.46
C PRO A 87 26.67 31.16 12.61
N ALA A 88 25.43 31.53 12.28
CA ALA A 88 24.91 32.86 11.91
C ALA A 88 24.98 33.27 10.43
N ASP A 89 23.79 33.43 9.84
CA ASP A 89 23.43 34.71 9.23
C ASP A 89 21.93 34.99 9.43
N VAL A 90 21.68 36.08 10.15
CA VAL A 90 20.37 36.64 10.46
C VAL A 90 19.98 37.54 9.29
N LEU A 91 19.00 37.15 8.49
CA LEU A 91 18.38 38.04 7.51
C LEU A 91 17.08 38.60 8.10
N THR A 92 17.21 39.84 8.57
CA THR A 92 16.16 40.80 8.92
C THR A 92 15.13 40.98 7.81
N ALA A 93 13.85 40.87 8.15
CA ALA A 93 12.72 41.24 7.30
C ALA A 93 12.52 42.78 7.28
N PRO A 94 12.11 43.41 6.16
CA PRO A 94 11.73 44.81 6.15
C PRO A 94 10.26 45.01 6.58
N ALA A 95 10.02 46.12 7.28
CA ALA A 95 8.73 46.57 7.80
C ALA A 95 7.74 47.03 6.69
N PRO A 96 6.40 47.02 6.93
CA PRO A 96 5.42 47.57 5.99
C PRO A 96 5.16 49.07 6.24
N ALA A 97 4.97 49.81 5.15
CA ALA A 97 4.53 51.22 5.12
C ALA A 97 3.12 51.32 4.45
N PRO A 98 2.37 52.44 4.55
CA PRO A 98 0.97 52.42 4.99
C PRO A 98 -0.09 52.50 3.88
N ARG A 99 -1.35 52.27 4.30
CA ARG A 99 -2.62 52.40 3.56
C ARG A 99 -2.85 53.83 3.01
N PRO A 100 -3.75 53.98 2.02
CA PRO A 100 -4.62 55.15 1.94
C PRO A 100 -6.09 54.78 2.21
N GLU A 101 -6.72 55.58 3.07
CA GLU A 101 -8.17 55.72 3.23
C GLU A 101 -8.77 56.64 2.15
N GLY A 102 -10.06 56.48 1.85
CA GLY A 102 -10.83 57.47 1.09
C GLY A 102 -12.16 56.94 0.52
N ALA A 103 -13.24 57.10 1.29
CA ALA A 103 -14.64 56.86 0.87
C ALA A 103 -15.19 57.99 -0.05
N PRO A 104 -16.43 57.93 -0.58
CA PRO A 104 -17.59 58.29 0.26
C PRO A 104 -18.87 57.46 0.03
N ALA A 105 -19.79 57.66 0.97
CA ALA A 105 -21.08 57.00 1.16
C ALA A 105 -22.21 57.56 0.26
N ALA A 106 -23.27 56.77 0.10
CA ALA A 106 -24.61 57.26 -0.18
C ALA A 106 -25.65 56.43 0.61
N GLN A 107 -26.49 57.14 1.35
CA GLN A 107 -27.55 56.63 2.23
C GLN A 107 -28.90 56.56 1.48
N GLY A 108 -29.80 55.69 1.97
CA GLY A 108 -31.21 56.03 2.11
C GLY A 108 -32.22 55.22 1.29
N GLY A 109 -33.18 54.59 1.98
CA GLY A 109 -34.48 54.22 1.40
C GLY A 109 -35.05 52.90 1.91
N ALA A 110 -35.98 52.97 2.86
CA ALA A 110 -36.74 51.83 3.38
C ALA A 110 -38.13 51.69 2.72
N ALA A 111 -38.55 50.42 2.49
CA ALA A 111 -39.92 49.87 2.35
C ALA A 111 -40.79 50.32 1.13
N PRO A 112 -41.73 49.49 0.59
CA PRO A 112 -42.58 48.53 1.30
C PRO A 112 -42.66 47.09 0.73
N VAL A 113 -43.15 46.22 1.60
CA VAL A 113 -43.47 44.80 1.38
C VAL A 113 -44.87 44.72 0.76
N ALA A 114 -45.00 44.09 -0.41
CA ALA A 114 -46.28 43.71 -1.00
C ALA A 114 -46.43 42.18 -0.96
N ALA A 115 -47.53 41.75 -0.34
CA ALA A 115 -47.88 40.37 -0.08
C ALA A 115 -48.23 39.60 -1.37
N LEU A 116 -47.72 38.37 -1.47
CA LEU A 116 -48.25 37.34 -2.34
C LEU A 116 -48.64 36.13 -1.49
N ALA A 117 -49.89 35.71 -1.67
CA ALA A 117 -50.60 34.68 -0.94
C ALA A 117 -49.93 33.28 -1.05
N PRO A 118 -50.14 32.40 -0.05
CA PRO A 118 -49.44 31.12 0.05
C PRO A 118 -49.96 30.08 -0.95
N ALA A 119 -49.01 29.42 -1.63
CA ALA A 119 -49.23 28.17 -2.35
C ALA A 119 -49.57 27.02 -1.36
N PRO A 120 -50.31 25.99 -1.79
CA PRO A 120 -50.86 24.96 -0.90
C PRO A 120 -49.77 24.16 -0.19
N ARG A 121 -50.01 23.86 1.10
CA ARG A 121 -49.12 23.08 1.97
C ARG A 121 -48.82 21.71 1.33
N PRO A 122 -47.55 21.33 1.13
CA PRO A 122 -47.20 19.92 1.00
C PRO A 122 -47.53 19.21 2.31
N ALA A 123 -48.07 18.00 2.22
CA ALA A 123 -48.33 17.12 3.35
C ALA A 123 -47.09 17.01 4.27
N PRO A 124 -47.27 16.85 5.59
CA PRO A 124 -46.13 16.74 6.50
C PRO A 124 -45.27 15.55 6.05
N ALA A 125 -44.03 15.85 5.65
CA ALA A 125 -43.00 14.84 5.51
C ALA A 125 -42.90 14.12 6.86
N ALA A 126 -43.01 12.79 6.83
CA ALA A 126 -42.80 11.96 8.00
C ALA A 126 -41.48 12.37 8.65
N ALA A 127 -41.55 12.71 9.94
CA ALA A 127 -40.36 13.00 10.73
C ALA A 127 -39.33 11.87 10.53
N PRO A 128 -38.03 12.18 10.40
CA PRO A 128 -37.03 11.13 10.42
C PRO A 128 -37.21 10.37 11.74
N ALA A 129 -37.37 9.06 11.64
CA ALA A 129 -37.35 8.19 12.80
C ALA A 129 -36.10 8.54 13.63
N PRO A 130 -36.20 8.64 14.97
CA PRO A 130 -35.03 8.90 15.79
C PRO A 130 -33.98 7.86 15.41
N ALA A 131 -32.79 8.34 15.05
CA ALA A 131 -31.62 7.49 14.85
C ALA A 131 -31.60 6.53 16.04
N ALA A 132 -31.75 5.23 15.75
CA ALA A 132 -31.62 4.21 16.78
C ALA A 132 -30.28 4.48 17.45
N ALA A 133 -30.32 4.92 18.70
CA ALA A 133 -29.15 5.02 19.54
C ALA A 133 -28.41 3.71 19.36
N GLN A 134 -27.18 3.77 18.85
CA GLN A 134 -26.27 2.64 18.89
C GLN A 134 -26.25 2.22 20.35
N ALA A 135 -26.94 1.13 20.67
CA ALA A 135 -26.80 0.49 21.95
C ALA A 135 -25.29 0.30 22.11
N ALA A 136 -24.73 0.94 23.14
CA ALA A 136 -23.34 0.75 23.51
C ALA A 136 -23.10 -0.75 23.54
N ARG A 137 -22.35 -1.25 22.56
CA ARG A 137 -21.99 -2.66 22.48
C ARG A 137 -21.20 -2.89 23.76
N ALA A 138 -21.76 -3.68 24.67
CA ALA A 138 -21.03 -4.08 25.87
C ALA A 138 -19.65 -4.57 25.43
N PRO A 139 -18.55 -4.16 26.11
CA PRO A 139 -17.23 -4.62 25.73
C PRO A 139 -17.29 -6.15 25.71
N ALA A 140 -16.82 -6.74 24.60
CA ALA A 140 -16.55 -8.17 24.58
C ALA A 140 -15.70 -8.48 25.83
N PRO A 141 -15.94 -9.59 26.55
CA PRO A 141 -15.09 -9.96 27.68
C PRO A 141 -13.65 -9.92 27.19
N ALA A 142 -12.81 -9.11 27.85
CA ALA A 142 -11.40 -9.01 27.50
C ALA A 142 -10.85 -10.43 27.44
N GLU A 143 -10.47 -10.88 26.23
CA GLU A 143 -9.75 -12.14 26.09
C GLU A 143 -8.57 -12.06 27.06
N ARG A 144 -8.53 -12.98 28.02
CA ARG A 144 -7.48 -12.98 29.04
C ARG A 144 -6.15 -13.03 28.29
N THR A 145 -5.36 -11.97 28.46
CA THR A 145 -4.03 -11.90 27.88
C THR A 145 -3.24 -13.14 28.32
N PRO A 146 -2.68 -13.93 27.39
CA PRO A 146 -1.98 -15.16 27.73
C PRO A 146 -0.82 -14.88 28.71
N PRO A 147 -0.60 -15.72 29.75
CA PRO A 147 0.54 -15.56 30.66
C PRO A 147 1.89 -15.45 29.94
N GLU A 148 2.05 -16.15 28.81
CA GLU A 148 3.26 -16.13 27.98
C GLU A 148 3.46 -14.78 27.30
N PHE A 149 2.38 -14.07 26.95
CA PHE A 149 2.47 -12.71 26.43
C PHE A 149 2.92 -11.75 27.52
N LEU A 150 2.43 -11.89 28.75
CA LEU A 150 2.86 -11.06 29.88
C LEU A 150 4.36 -11.28 30.17
N ALA A 151 4.81 -12.53 30.19
CA ALA A 151 6.23 -12.85 30.35
C ALA A 151 7.09 -12.28 29.20
N TRP A 152 6.61 -12.38 27.96
CA TRP A 152 7.28 -11.75 26.81
C TRP A 152 7.33 -10.22 26.96
N ARG A 153 6.23 -9.58 27.38
CA ARG A 153 6.14 -8.12 27.56
C ARG A 153 7.15 -7.65 28.61
N ASP A 154 7.30 -8.36 29.71
CA ASP A 154 8.24 -8.01 30.77
C ASP A 154 9.69 -8.14 30.29
N GLY A 155 10.00 -9.19 29.51
CA GLY A 155 11.29 -9.32 28.84
C GLY A 155 11.53 -8.24 27.77
N PHE A 156 10.50 -7.87 27.01
CA PHE A 156 10.56 -6.79 26.03
C PHE A 156 10.74 -5.42 26.70
N ARG A 157 10.12 -5.18 27.87
CA ARG A 157 10.28 -3.96 28.65
C ARG A 157 11.76 -3.69 28.94
N ALA A 158 12.51 -4.70 29.39
CA ALA A 158 13.94 -4.56 29.63
C ALA A 158 14.71 -4.11 28.37
N ARG A 159 14.38 -4.68 27.20
CA ARG A 159 14.98 -4.29 25.92
C ARG A 159 14.58 -2.88 25.48
N ALA A 160 13.32 -2.49 25.68
CA ALA A 160 12.84 -1.14 25.38
C ALA A 160 13.53 -0.07 26.25
N LEU A 161 13.68 -0.32 27.55
CA LEU A 161 14.41 0.58 28.45
C LEU A 161 15.89 0.70 28.06
N ALA A 162 16.54 -0.42 27.73
CA ALA A 162 17.92 -0.42 27.23
C ALA A 162 18.06 0.36 25.90
N ALA A 163 16.99 0.42 25.09
CA ALA A 163 16.92 1.20 23.86
C ALA A 163 16.58 2.69 24.08
N GLY A 164 16.51 3.15 25.34
CA GLY A 164 16.30 4.55 25.73
C GLY A 164 14.84 4.95 25.93
N ILE A 165 13.90 4.01 26.00
CA ILE A 165 12.51 4.31 26.36
C ILE A 165 12.41 4.57 27.87
N ARG A 166 11.74 5.64 28.28
CA ARG A 166 11.49 5.94 29.69
C ARG A 166 10.47 4.97 30.29
N PRO A 167 10.64 4.53 31.55
CA PRO A 167 9.71 3.62 32.21
C PRO A 167 8.24 4.07 32.12
N GLU A 168 7.98 5.35 32.36
CA GLU A 168 6.63 5.91 32.39
C GLU A 168 5.98 5.92 31.00
N VAL A 169 6.79 6.09 29.95
CA VAL A 169 6.31 6.01 28.55
C VAL A 169 5.92 4.58 28.21
N PHE A 170 6.76 3.61 28.56
CA PHE A 170 6.45 2.20 28.35
C PHE A 170 5.18 1.80 29.08
N ASP A 171 5.11 2.10 30.38
CA ASP A 171 4.01 1.67 31.24
C ASP A 171 2.68 2.30 30.80
N ARG A 172 2.69 3.56 30.35
CA ARG A 172 1.52 4.21 29.73
C ARG A 172 1.15 3.58 28.40
N ALA A 173 2.11 3.36 27.51
CA ALA A 173 1.84 2.81 26.17
C ALA A 173 1.33 1.36 26.20
N PHE A 174 1.75 0.57 27.19
CA PHE A 174 1.32 -0.81 27.39
C PHE A 174 0.12 -0.97 28.32
N ALA A 175 -0.47 0.12 28.81
CA ALA A 175 -1.66 0.07 29.65
C ALA A 175 -2.83 -0.57 28.88
N GLY A 176 -3.28 -1.73 29.35
CA GLY A 176 -4.38 -2.49 28.72
C GLY A 176 -4.00 -3.22 27.43
N VAL A 177 -2.74 -3.25 27.02
CA VAL A 177 -2.29 -3.95 25.81
C VAL A 177 -2.34 -5.47 26.01
N GLY A 178 -3.08 -6.15 25.13
CA GLY A 178 -3.19 -7.60 25.05
C GLY A 178 -2.81 -8.14 23.68
N VAL A 179 -3.12 -9.42 23.45
CA VAL A 179 -2.95 -10.08 22.14
C VAL A 179 -4.15 -9.78 21.25
N ASN A 180 -3.89 -9.34 20.03
CA ASN A 180 -4.95 -9.07 19.06
C ASN A 180 -5.13 -10.23 18.08
N ALA A 181 -6.20 -11.02 18.25
CA ALA A 181 -6.48 -12.18 17.40
C ALA A 181 -6.62 -11.83 15.91
N ARG A 182 -7.22 -10.67 15.60
CA ARG A 182 -7.38 -10.17 14.22
C ARG A 182 -6.02 -9.88 13.58
N VAL A 183 -5.05 -9.37 14.34
CA VAL A 183 -3.68 -9.15 13.83
C VAL A 183 -3.00 -10.47 13.49
N LEU A 184 -3.16 -11.51 14.30
CA LEU A 184 -2.61 -12.84 14.03
C LEU A 184 -3.26 -13.49 12.80
N GLU A 185 -4.58 -13.38 12.67
CA GLU A 185 -5.32 -13.86 11.49
C GLU A 185 -4.82 -13.16 10.21
N LEU A 186 -4.69 -11.83 10.24
CA LEU A 186 -4.22 -11.04 9.11
C LEU A 186 -2.76 -11.30 8.77
N ASP A 187 -1.90 -11.55 9.77
CA ASP A 187 -0.55 -12.04 9.50
C ASP A 187 -0.64 -13.40 8.81
N ALA A 188 -1.36 -14.38 9.36
CA ALA A 188 -1.44 -15.72 8.78
C ALA A 188 -2.04 -15.77 7.36
N TYR A 189 -2.87 -14.80 6.96
CA TYR A 189 -3.58 -14.78 5.69
C TYR A 189 -2.66 -14.81 4.47
N GLN A 190 -2.88 -15.79 3.59
CA GLN A 190 -2.25 -15.93 2.28
C GLN A 190 -3.35 -16.01 1.21
N PRO A 191 -3.54 -14.99 0.36
CA PRO A 191 -4.61 -15.03 -0.64
C PRO A 191 -4.32 -16.12 -1.68
N GLU A 192 -5.30 -17.00 -1.92
CA GLU A 192 -5.20 -18.07 -2.93
C GLU A 192 -5.24 -17.55 -4.38
N PHE A 193 -5.84 -16.38 -4.58
CA PHE A 193 -6.00 -15.72 -5.88
C PHE A 193 -5.33 -14.35 -5.87
N VAL A 194 -4.42 -14.12 -6.81
CA VAL A 194 -3.90 -12.78 -7.10
C VAL A 194 -4.84 -12.14 -8.11
N ARG A 195 -5.47 -11.04 -7.71
CA ARG A 195 -6.33 -10.27 -8.60
C ARG A 195 -5.53 -9.70 -9.77
N PRO A 196 -6.10 -9.65 -10.99
CA PRO A 196 -5.48 -8.93 -12.08
C PRO A 196 -5.20 -7.48 -11.72
N ILE A 197 -4.16 -6.89 -12.31
CA ILE A 197 -3.75 -5.51 -12.02
C ILE A 197 -4.88 -4.50 -12.29
N TRP A 198 -5.70 -4.73 -13.32
CA TRP A 198 -6.79 -3.82 -13.65
C TRP A 198 -7.88 -3.77 -12.59
N GLU A 199 -8.17 -4.86 -11.87
CA GLU A 199 -9.14 -4.83 -10.77
C GLU A 199 -8.64 -3.98 -9.60
N TYR A 200 -7.33 -4.03 -9.34
CA TYR A 200 -6.71 -3.12 -8.38
C TYR A 200 -6.83 -1.67 -8.86
N LEU A 201 -6.47 -1.39 -10.11
CA LEU A 201 -6.49 -0.03 -10.68
C LEU A 201 -7.89 0.55 -10.79
N ASP A 202 -8.92 -0.24 -11.13
CA ASP A 202 -10.33 0.19 -11.18
C ASP A 202 -10.79 0.72 -9.80
N ARG A 203 -10.34 0.06 -8.72
CA ARG A 203 -10.61 0.50 -7.36
C ARG A 203 -9.69 1.63 -6.93
N ALA A 204 -8.40 1.56 -7.26
CA ALA A 204 -7.36 2.50 -6.85
C ALA A 204 -7.56 3.88 -7.49
N VAL A 205 -8.02 3.90 -8.74
CA VAL A 205 -8.22 5.10 -9.55
C VAL A 205 -9.71 5.26 -9.91
N SER A 206 -10.60 4.93 -8.98
CA SER A 206 -12.05 5.02 -9.20
C SER A 206 -12.50 6.47 -9.43
N PRO A 207 -13.61 6.71 -10.17
CA PRO A 207 -14.16 8.05 -10.33
C PRO A 207 -14.43 8.75 -8.99
N SER A 208 -14.94 8.02 -8.00
CA SER A 208 -15.18 8.56 -6.66
C SER A 208 -13.90 9.04 -5.96
N ARG A 209 -12.79 8.32 -6.10
CA ARG A 209 -11.51 8.73 -5.50
C ARG A 209 -10.91 9.93 -6.26
N VAL A 210 -11.04 9.97 -7.58
CA VAL A 210 -10.62 11.12 -8.40
C VAL A 210 -11.39 12.38 -7.99
N GLU A 211 -12.72 12.30 -7.88
CA GLU A 211 -13.54 13.44 -7.47
C GLU A 211 -13.24 13.89 -6.04
N ARG A 212 -13.01 12.95 -5.11
CA ARG A 212 -12.57 13.32 -3.77
C ARG A 212 -11.20 14.01 -3.79
N GLY A 213 -10.25 13.51 -4.57
CA GLY A 213 -8.93 14.15 -4.71
C GLY A 213 -9.01 15.57 -5.28
N ARG A 214 -9.92 15.82 -6.23
CA ARG A 214 -10.22 17.17 -6.74
C ARG A 214 -10.82 18.08 -5.67
N ALA A 215 -11.73 17.55 -4.86
CA ALA A 215 -12.29 18.30 -3.74
C ALA A 215 -11.23 18.66 -2.70
N GLU A 216 -10.34 17.73 -2.34
CA GLU A 216 -9.22 17.99 -1.42
C GLU A 216 -8.22 18.99 -2.01
N LEU A 217 -7.91 18.89 -3.31
CA LEU A 217 -7.07 19.87 -4.00
C LEU A 217 -7.65 21.28 -3.91
N ALA A 218 -8.96 21.42 -4.10
CA ALA A 218 -9.64 22.71 -3.99
C ALA A 218 -9.64 23.23 -2.54
N ALA A 219 -9.98 22.37 -1.57
CA ALA A 219 -10.10 22.73 -0.16
C ALA A 219 -8.76 23.08 0.49
N LYS A 220 -7.67 22.42 0.07
CA LYS A 220 -6.33 22.54 0.68
C LYS A 220 -5.32 23.25 -0.23
N ARG A 221 -5.78 24.00 -1.24
CA ARG A 221 -4.92 24.63 -2.25
C ARG A 221 -3.74 25.40 -1.64
N ALA A 222 -4.02 26.32 -0.70
CA ALA A 222 -2.99 27.13 -0.07
C ALA A 222 -1.96 26.30 0.71
N LEU A 223 -2.39 25.25 1.40
CA LEU A 223 -1.51 24.32 2.10
C LEU A 223 -0.62 23.56 1.11
N LEU A 224 -1.21 23.00 0.07
CA LEU A 224 -0.51 22.25 -0.98
C LEU A 224 0.48 23.13 -1.74
N ASP A 225 0.15 24.40 -2.00
CA ASP A 225 1.07 25.37 -2.62
C ASP A 225 2.33 25.57 -1.76
N ARG A 226 2.17 25.70 -0.43
CA ARG A 226 3.33 25.81 0.48
C ARG A 226 4.15 24.54 0.54
N ILE A 227 3.50 23.37 0.59
CA ILE A 227 4.17 22.06 0.61
C ILE A 227 4.97 21.88 -0.68
N GLU A 228 4.35 22.12 -1.83
CA GLU A 228 4.99 21.98 -3.13
C GLU A 228 6.16 22.96 -3.28
N ALA A 229 6.01 24.21 -2.82
CA ALA A 229 7.10 25.19 -2.84
C ALA A 229 8.27 24.77 -1.95
N ARG A 230 7.99 24.18 -0.78
CA ARG A 230 9.03 23.75 0.17
C ARG A 230 9.79 22.51 -0.29
N PHE A 231 9.07 21.50 -0.77
CA PHE A 231 9.65 20.17 -1.02
C PHE A 231 9.93 19.89 -2.50
N GLY A 232 9.40 20.72 -3.41
CA GLY A 232 9.57 20.48 -4.84
C GLY A 232 8.85 19.22 -5.32
N VAL A 233 7.73 18.86 -4.72
CA VAL A 233 6.92 17.68 -5.10
C VAL A 233 5.56 18.13 -5.59
N ASP A 234 5.18 17.70 -6.79
CA ASP A 234 3.92 18.11 -7.41
C ASP A 234 2.72 17.65 -6.58
N ARG A 235 1.84 18.60 -6.21
CA ARG A 235 0.75 18.42 -5.24
C ARG A 235 -0.17 17.24 -5.54
N GLN A 236 -0.40 16.95 -6.82
CA GLN A 236 -1.31 15.90 -7.25
C GLN A 236 -0.83 14.51 -6.84
N TYR A 237 0.49 14.30 -6.75
CA TYR A 237 1.05 13.01 -6.35
C TYR A 237 1.12 12.87 -4.83
N VAL A 238 1.25 13.97 -4.09
CA VAL A 238 1.03 13.99 -2.64
C VAL A 238 -0.42 13.60 -2.32
N LEU A 239 -1.40 14.20 -3.02
CA LEU A 239 -2.82 13.85 -2.89
C LEU A 239 -3.11 12.42 -3.34
N ALA A 240 -2.49 11.95 -4.43
CA ALA A 240 -2.69 10.59 -4.91
C ALA A 240 -2.25 9.56 -3.86
N ILE A 241 -1.07 9.72 -3.27
CA ILE A 241 -0.60 8.86 -2.18
C ILE A 241 -1.57 8.94 -0.99
N TRP A 242 -1.96 10.13 -0.57
CA TRP A 242 -2.92 10.27 0.54
C TRP A 242 -4.27 9.56 0.28
N GLY A 243 -4.75 9.63 -0.96
CA GLY A 243 -5.95 8.92 -1.41
C GLY A 243 -5.80 7.39 -1.46
N LEU A 244 -4.61 6.89 -1.78
CA LEU A 244 -4.30 5.45 -1.82
C LEU A 244 -4.07 4.87 -0.43
N GLU A 245 -3.34 5.59 0.43
CA GLU A 245 -2.95 5.10 1.76
C GLU A 245 -4.09 5.11 2.76
N SER A 246 -4.89 6.19 2.78
CA SER A 246 -5.89 6.37 3.83
C SER A 246 -7.26 6.83 3.34
N ALA A 247 -7.49 6.79 2.02
CA ALA A 247 -8.69 7.35 1.40
C ALA A 247 -8.93 8.81 1.85
N PHE A 248 -7.86 9.61 1.83
CA PHE A 248 -7.87 11.00 2.30
C PHE A 248 -8.22 11.14 3.80
N GLY A 249 -7.65 10.25 4.63
CA GLY A 249 -7.87 10.26 6.08
C GLY A 249 -9.17 9.58 6.55
N VAL A 250 -10.03 9.12 5.63
CA VAL A 250 -11.27 8.42 5.99
C VAL A 250 -11.00 7.08 6.66
N ASN A 251 -9.95 6.38 6.23
CA ASN A 251 -9.59 5.08 6.78
C ASN A 251 -8.09 4.82 6.71
N TYR A 252 -7.40 5.05 7.82
CA TYR A 252 -6.00 4.64 8.04
C TYR A 252 -5.85 3.48 9.03
N GLY A 253 -6.97 2.82 9.36
CA GLY A 253 -7.04 1.77 10.37
C GLY A 253 -7.46 2.27 11.76
N ASP A 254 -8.01 1.34 12.53
CA ASP A 254 -8.62 1.53 13.84
C ASP A 254 -7.90 0.75 14.95
N ILE A 255 -6.75 0.13 14.62
CA ILE A 255 -6.01 -0.74 15.54
C ILE A 255 -4.95 0.10 16.28
N PRO A 256 -4.86 0.01 17.63
CA PRO A 256 -3.76 0.60 18.37
C PRO A 256 -2.41 0.04 17.92
N VAL A 257 -1.51 0.90 17.49
CA VAL A 257 -0.22 0.50 16.87
C VAL A 257 0.65 -0.28 17.84
N ILE A 258 0.64 0.09 19.13
CA ILE A 258 1.39 -0.62 20.17
C ILE A 258 0.88 -2.06 20.33
N GLU A 259 -0.45 -2.25 20.36
CA GLU A 259 -1.08 -3.58 20.48
C GLU A 259 -0.79 -4.46 19.25
N SER A 260 -0.92 -3.89 18.06
CA SER A 260 -0.60 -4.56 16.79
C SER A 260 0.86 -5.03 16.75
N LEU A 261 1.81 -4.12 16.99
CA LEU A 261 3.23 -4.43 16.90
C LEU A 261 3.69 -5.35 18.05
N ALA A 262 3.10 -5.23 19.25
CA ALA A 262 3.35 -6.16 20.35
C ALA A 262 2.87 -7.58 20.02
N THR A 263 1.67 -7.71 19.44
CA THR A 263 1.14 -8.99 18.97
C THR A 263 2.08 -9.64 17.93
N LEU A 264 2.55 -8.86 16.96
CA LEU A 264 3.46 -9.34 15.91
C LEU A 264 4.89 -9.63 16.42
N ALA A 265 5.40 -8.87 17.38
CA ALA A 265 6.71 -9.12 18.00
C ALA A 265 6.70 -10.38 18.87
N TRP A 266 5.57 -10.65 19.52
CA TRP A 266 5.37 -11.88 20.29
C TRP A 266 5.23 -13.12 19.40
N HIS A 267 4.34 -13.10 18.39
CA HIS A 267 3.96 -14.31 17.66
C HIS A 267 3.74 -14.12 16.13
N GLY A 268 4.15 -13.00 15.55
CA GLY A 268 4.10 -12.80 14.11
C GLY A 268 5.23 -13.54 13.37
N ARG A 269 5.12 -13.68 12.04
CA ARG A 269 6.19 -14.30 11.22
C ARG A 269 7.49 -13.50 11.18
N ARG A 270 7.42 -12.18 11.40
CA ARG A 270 8.57 -11.25 11.30
C ARG A 270 8.86 -10.55 12.64
N ARG A 271 9.01 -11.34 13.71
CA ARG A 271 9.14 -10.85 15.10
C ARG A 271 10.20 -9.77 15.28
N GLY A 272 11.41 -9.97 14.72
CA GLY A 272 12.49 -8.98 14.84
C GLY A 272 12.18 -7.64 14.17
N PHE A 273 11.49 -7.66 13.03
CA PHE A 273 11.00 -6.44 12.38
C PHE A 273 9.95 -5.75 13.25
N ALA A 274 8.96 -6.49 13.75
CA ALA A 274 7.91 -5.94 14.60
C ALA A 274 8.47 -5.35 15.90
N GLU A 275 9.45 -6.00 16.53
CA GLU A 275 10.11 -5.48 17.74
C GLU A 275 10.86 -4.17 17.47
N ALA A 276 11.56 -4.06 16.34
CA ALA A 276 12.23 -2.82 15.94
C ALA A 276 11.21 -1.68 15.70
N GLN A 277 10.10 -1.97 15.02
CA GLN A 277 9.03 -0.99 14.82
C GLN A 277 8.34 -0.61 16.14
N LEU A 278 8.17 -1.55 17.08
CA LEU A 278 7.56 -1.30 18.39
C LEU A 278 8.43 -0.37 19.25
N ILE A 279 9.75 -0.55 19.24
CA ILE A 279 10.69 0.38 19.89
C ILE A 279 10.59 1.76 19.24
N ALA A 280 10.56 1.83 17.91
CA ALA A 280 10.38 3.10 17.21
C ALA A 280 9.02 3.77 17.54
N ALA A 281 7.94 3.00 17.67
CA ALA A 281 6.63 3.52 18.06
C ALA A 281 6.65 4.13 19.47
N LEU A 282 7.31 3.46 20.42
CA LEU A 282 7.52 3.99 21.76
C LEU A 282 8.36 5.28 21.75
N ARG A 283 9.34 5.41 20.84
CA ARG A 283 10.11 6.66 20.66
C ARG A 283 9.23 7.80 20.16
N ILE A 284 8.30 7.54 19.25
CA ILE A 284 7.34 8.55 18.75
C ILE A 284 6.47 9.08 19.90
N ILE A 285 5.92 8.17 20.72
CA ILE A 285 5.17 8.55 21.93
C ILE A 285 6.06 9.34 22.88
N GLN A 286 7.30 8.88 23.09
CA GLN A 286 8.28 9.53 23.98
C GLN A 286 8.62 10.96 23.56
N ASN A 287 8.66 11.23 22.26
CA ASN A 287 8.90 12.54 21.66
C ASN A 287 7.70 13.49 21.82
N GLY A 288 6.52 12.97 22.14
CA GLY A 288 5.30 13.77 22.28
C GLY A 288 4.55 14.01 20.97
N ASP A 289 4.96 13.35 19.87
CA ASP A 289 4.31 13.46 18.56
C ASP A 289 2.83 13.02 18.61
N VAL A 290 2.52 12.00 19.41
CA VAL A 290 1.15 11.48 19.58
C VAL A 290 0.97 10.84 20.96
N ALA A 291 -0.25 10.90 21.49
CA ALA A 291 -0.63 10.15 22.68
C ALA A 291 -0.84 8.66 22.33
N PRO A 292 -0.51 7.69 23.21
CA PRO A 292 -0.67 6.26 22.92
C PRO A 292 -2.07 5.90 22.40
N GLU A 293 -3.10 6.51 22.98
CA GLU A 293 -4.51 6.22 22.68
C GLU A 293 -4.94 6.75 21.29
N ARG A 294 -4.18 7.71 20.73
CA ARG A 294 -4.38 8.26 19.38
C ARG A 294 -3.47 7.62 18.33
N MET A 295 -2.51 6.79 18.74
CA MET A 295 -1.55 6.15 17.82
C MET A 295 -2.21 4.97 17.12
N LEU A 296 -3.06 5.28 16.15
CA LEU A 296 -3.84 4.32 15.39
C LEU A 296 -3.20 4.03 14.02
N GLY A 297 -3.48 2.83 13.51
CA GLY A 297 -2.95 2.39 12.25
C GLY A 297 -3.54 1.07 11.77
N SER A 298 -2.88 0.52 10.75
CA SER A 298 -3.18 -0.80 10.21
C SER A 298 -2.71 -1.92 11.14
N TRP A 299 -3.19 -3.13 10.87
CA TRP A 299 -2.80 -4.34 11.61
C TRP A 299 -1.29 -4.63 11.59
N ALA A 300 -0.55 -4.06 10.63
CA ALA A 300 0.89 -4.24 10.46
C ALA A 300 1.72 -3.08 11.04
N GLY A 301 1.07 -2.13 11.73
CA GLY A 301 1.72 -0.98 12.35
C GLY A 301 1.97 0.21 11.41
N ALA A 302 1.33 0.25 10.24
CA ALA A 302 1.36 1.44 9.38
C ALA A 302 0.42 2.52 9.93
N MET A 303 0.90 3.75 10.12
CA MET A 303 0.26 4.71 11.02
C MET A 303 -0.36 5.90 10.30
N GLY A 304 -1.53 6.32 10.78
CA GLY A 304 -2.16 7.58 10.40
C GLY A 304 -2.35 7.77 8.89
N HIS A 305 -2.52 9.01 8.47
CA HIS A 305 -2.84 9.39 7.10
C HIS A 305 -1.80 8.92 6.08
N THR A 306 -0.52 8.86 6.48
CA THR A 306 0.60 8.48 5.61
C THR A 306 0.81 6.98 5.50
N GLN A 307 0.27 6.19 6.44
CA GLN A 307 0.61 4.77 6.59
C GLN A 307 2.12 4.53 6.71
N PHE A 308 2.86 5.48 7.29
CA PHE A 308 4.26 5.24 7.64
C PHE A 308 4.36 4.17 8.72
N ILE A 309 5.30 3.23 8.56
CA ILE A 309 5.77 2.44 9.68
C ILE A 309 6.57 3.34 10.65
N PRO A 310 6.66 2.99 11.95
CA PRO A 310 7.32 3.82 12.96
C PRO A 310 8.73 4.32 12.61
N THR A 311 9.59 3.48 12.02
CA THR A 311 10.93 3.93 11.63
C THR A 311 10.89 4.97 10.51
N SER A 312 10.01 4.79 9.51
CA SER A 312 9.82 5.80 8.45
C SER A 312 9.28 7.11 9.00
N PHE A 313 8.39 7.05 10.00
CA PHE A 313 7.93 8.25 10.69
C PHE A 313 9.09 8.99 11.36
N LEU A 314 9.92 8.28 12.12
CA LEU A 314 11.05 8.91 12.82
C LEU A 314 12.01 9.59 11.84
N ASP A 315 12.25 8.97 10.69
CA ASP A 315 13.20 9.46 9.67
C ASP A 315 12.64 10.59 8.79
N TYR A 316 11.32 10.60 8.51
CA TYR A 316 10.75 11.42 7.44
C TYR A 316 9.54 12.25 7.82
N ALA A 317 8.92 12.05 8.98
CA ALA A 317 7.78 12.86 9.38
C ALA A 317 8.22 14.30 9.66
N VAL A 318 7.36 15.26 9.29
CA VAL A 318 7.60 16.70 9.37
C VAL A 318 6.50 17.35 10.19
N ASP A 319 6.92 18.21 11.12
CA ASP A 319 6.10 19.19 11.81
C ASP A 319 6.02 20.40 10.87
N PHE A 320 4.87 20.57 10.22
CA PHE A 320 4.72 21.56 9.16
C PHE A 320 4.06 22.84 9.63
N ASP A 321 3.21 22.78 10.64
CA ASP A 321 2.56 23.94 11.23
C ASP A 321 3.35 24.57 12.39
N GLY A 322 4.38 23.89 12.90
CA GLY A 322 5.34 24.38 13.89
C GLY A 322 4.85 24.26 15.33
N ASP A 323 3.89 23.38 15.61
CA ASP A 323 3.34 23.19 16.96
C ASP A 323 4.22 22.32 17.88
N GLY A 324 5.32 21.78 17.34
CA GLY A 324 6.27 20.92 18.03
C GLY A 324 5.96 19.43 17.90
N ARG A 325 4.97 19.03 17.10
CA ARG A 325 4.56 17.63 16.88
C ARG A 325 4.52 17.32 15.39
N ARG A 326 4.72 16.05 15.07
CA ARG A 326 4.57 15.52 13.70
C ARG A 326 3.27 14.73 13.64
N ASP A 327 2.11 15.38 13.82
CA ASP A 327 0.81 14.71 13.96
C ASP A 327 0.27 14.25 12.59
N VAL A 328 0.65 13.04 12.18
CA VAL A 328 0.13 12.40 10.96
C VAL A 328 -1.27 11.79 11.12
N TRP A 329 -1.95 12.01 12.25
CA TRP A 329 -3.30 11.49 12.56
C TRP A 329 -4.38 12.58 12.59
N SER A 330 -4.00 13.86 12.57
CA SER A 330 -4.95 14.97 12.65
C SER A 330 -5.82 15.06 11.38
N ALA A 331 -7.06 15.53 11.57
CA ALA A 331 -8.01 15.66 10.46
C ALA A 331 -7.60 16.74 9.44
N ASP A 332 -6.82 17.76 9.83
CA ASP A 332 -6.32 18.78 8.90
C ASP A 332 -5.25 18.23 7.95
N ALA A 333 -4.57 17.14 8.33
CA ALA A 333 -3.58 16.40 7.56
C ALA A 333 -2.37 17.21 7.07
N ALA A 334 -2.07 18.38 7.66
CA ALA A 334 -0.97 19.24 7.23
C ALA A 334 0.38 18.51 7.31
N ASP A 335 0.68 17.93 8.47
CA ASP A 335 1.90 17.17 8.71
C ASP A 335 1.96 15.91 7.87
N ALA A 336 0.82 15.22 7.69
CA ALA A 336 0.77 14.02 6.85
C ALA A 336 1.13 14.33 5.38
N LEU A 337 0.56 15.39 4.82
CA LEU A 337 0.82 15.80 3.44
C LEU A 337 2.27 16.30 3.29
N ALA A 338 2.76 17.08 4.24
CA ALA A 338 4.14 17.56 4.25
C ALA A 338 5.15 16.41 4.41
N SER A 339 4.88 15.46 5.30
CA SER A 339 5.69 14.26 5.51
C SER A 339 5.74 13.38 4.27
N THR A 340 4.60 13.23 3.57
CA THR A 340 4.55 12.52 2.29
C THR A 340 5.43 13.21 1.25
N ALA A 341 5.35 14.54 1.12
CA ALA A 341 6.17 15.30 0.20
C ALA A 341 7.67 15.23 0.57
N ALA A 342 8.01 15.35 1.85
CA ALA A 342 9.38 15.22 2.34
C ALA A 342 9.98 13.85 2.01
N TYR A 343 9.19 12.78 2.19
CA TYR A 343 9.58 11.43 1.82
C TYR A 343 9.89 11.32 0.32
N LEU A 344 8.97 11.76 -0.55
CA LEU A 344 9.18 11.72 -1.99
C LEU A 344 10.41 12.53 -2.41
N ALA A 345 10.56 13.75 -1.89
CA ALA A 345 11.72 14.60 -2.16
C ALA A 345 13.02 13.93 -1.75
N ARG A 346 13.07 13.32 -0.56
CA ARG A 346 14.24 12.61 -0.02
C ARG A 346 14.67 11.45 -0.90
N PHE A 347 13.73 10.79 -1.59
CA PHE A 347 14.01 9.70 -2.52
C PHE A 347 14.24 10.15 -3.97
N GLY A 348 14.39 11.46 -4.21
CA GLY A 348 14.81 12.00 -5.49
C GLY A 348 13.67 12.33 -6.44
N TRP A 349 12.51 12.73 -5.91
CA TRP A 349 11.44 13.30 -6.74
C TRP A 349 11.95 14.47 -7.58
N ARG A 350 11.54 14.50 -8.84
CA ARG A 350 11.88 15.55 -9.82
C ARG A 350 10.62 16.31 -10.17
N LYS A 351 10.47 17.53 -9.66
CA LYS A 351 9.29 18.37 -9.91
C LYS A 351 9.06 18.56 -11.40
N GLY A 352 7.82 18.42 -11.85
CA GLY A 352 7.42 18.65 -13.25
C GLY A 352 7.84 17.56 -14.24
N ALA A 353 8.75 16.65 -13.86
CA ALA A 353 9.08 15.49 -14.68
C ALA A 353 7.96 14.43 -14.56
N PRO A 354 7.56 13.76 -15.66
CA PRO A 354 6.55 12.73 -15.62
C PRO A 354 7.02 11.54 -14.78
N TRP A 355 6.10 10.92 -14.03
CA TRP A 355 6.34 9.59 -13.46
C TRP A 355 6.45 8.54 -14.58
N GLY A 356 5.60 8.67 -15.59
CA GLY A 356 5.51 7.80 -16.74
C GLY A 356 4.44 8.30 -17.69
N ILE A 357 4.42 7.73 -18.89
CA ILE A 357 3.44 8.03 -19.94
C ILE A 357 2.95 6.74 -20.56
N GLU A 358 1.69 6.73 -21.01
CA GLU A 358 1.19 5.66 -21.87
C GLU A 358 1.84 5.78 -23.25
N VAL A 359 2.34 4.67 -23.78
CA VAL A 359 3.05 4.60 -25.06
C VAL A 359 2.44 3.56 -25.98
N ARG A 360 2.64 3.76 -27.28
CA ARG A 360 2.35 2.76 -28.30
C ARG A 360 3.64 2.05 -28.68
N LEU A 361 3.60 0.72 -28.61
CA LEU A 361 4.71 -0.10 -29.08
C LEU A 361 4.57 -0.38 -30.59
N PRO A 362 5.68 -0.42 -31.34
CA PRO A 362 5.68 -0.79 -32.76
C PRO A 362 5.32 -2.28 -32.94
N ALA A 363 4.87 -2.64 -34.15
CA ALA A 363 4.76 -4.05 -34.52
C ALA A 363 6.13 -4.74 -34.44
N GLY A 364 6.18 -5.94 -33.86
CA GLY A 364 7.44 -6.69 -33.70
C GLY A 364 8.35 -6.17 -32.59
N PHE A 365 7.86 -5.33 -31.67
CA PHE A 365 8.62 -4.89 -30.50
C PHE A 365 9.25 -6.08 -29.74
N ASP A 366 10.52 -5.97 -29.38
CA ASP A 366 11.19 -6.96 -28.56
C ASP A 366 10.77 -6.82 -27.10
N TYR A 367 9.82 -7.68 -26.69
CA TYR A 367 9.29 -7.73 -25.33
C TYR A 367 10.34 -8.08 -24.26
N ALA A 368 11.54 -8.56 -24.63
CA ALA A 368 12.64 -8.69 -23.67
C ALA A 368 13.13 -7.32 -23.14
N LEU A 369 12.87 -6.23 -23.87
CA LEU A 369 13.18 -4.87 -23.45
C LEU A 369 12.16 -4.30 -22.45
N ALA A 370 11.00 -4.95 -22.27
CA ALA A 370 9.97 -4.55 -21.31
C ALA A 370 10.30 -5.05 -19.89
N ASP A 371 11.43 -4.61 -19.35
CA ASP A 371 11.88 -4.86 -17.99
C ASP A 371 12.30 -3.53 -17.33
N GLU A 372 11.88 -3.29 -16.10
CA GLU A 372 12.18 -2.05 -15.35
C GLU A 372 13.70 -1.80 -15.14
N ARG A 373 14.54 -2.82 -15.34
CA ARG A 373 16.00 -2.71 -15.32
C ARG A 373 16.59 -2.23 -16.65
N VAL A 374 15.87 -2.41 -17.76
CA VAL A 374 16.29 -1.96 -19.09
C VAL A 374 15.89 -0.50 -19.25
N ARG A 375 16.79 0.37 -18.76
CA ARG A 375 16.63 1.83 -18.84
C ARG A 375 17.41 2.36 -20.02
N ARG A 376 16.75 3.21 -20.82
CA ARG A 376 17.33 3.79 -22.03
C ARG A 376 16.79 5.21 -22.24
N PRO A 377 17.57 6.08 -22.91
CA PRO A 377 17.12 7.43 -23.23
C PRO A 377 15.98 7.43 -24.24
N ALA A 378 15.20 8.51 -24.29
CA ALA A 378 14.08 8.66 -25.22
C ALA A 378 14.48 8.43 -26.68
N ALA A 379 15.70 8.82 -27.08
CA ALA A 379 16.23 8.59 -28.42
C ALA A 379 16.30 7.10 -28.81
N PHE A 380 16.66 6.22 -27.88
CA PHE A 380 16.70 4.76 -28.11
C PHE A 380 15.29 4.23 -28.37
N TRP A 381 14.32 4.60 -27.52
CA TRP A 381 12.94 4.18 -27.66
C TRP A 381 12.29 4.72 -28.95
N ARG A 382 12.56 5.97 -29.30
CA ARG A 382 12.14 6.58 -30.58
C ARG A 382 12.72 5.84 -31.78
N ALA A 383 13.99 5.46 -31.73
CA ALA A 383 14.64 4.69 -32.81
C ALA A 383 14.00 3.30 -33.00
N LEU A 384 13.43 2.72 -31.95
CA LEU A 384 12.62 1.51 -32.05
C LEU A 384 11.20 1.77 -32.57
N GLY A 385 10.75 3.02 -32.65
CA GLY A 385 9.40 3.38 -33.12
C GLY A 385 8.37 3.57 -32.01
N LEU A 386 8.79 3.73 -30.76
CA LEU A 386 7.86 4.06 -29.67
C LEU A 386 7.37 5.50 -29.81
N THR A 387 6.07 5.69 -29.60
CA THR A 387 5.42 7.00 -29.50
C THR A 387 4.60 7.08 -28.22
N ARG A 388 4.18 8.28 -27.83
CA ARG A 388 3.08 8.42 -26.88
C ARG A 388 1.81 7.75 -27.42
N ALA A 389 0.89 7.38 -26.53
CA ALA A 389 -0.37 6.76 -26.91
C ALA A 389 -1.23 7.64 -27.84
N ASP A 390 -1.14 8.96 -27.66
CA ASP A 390 -1.76 10.00 -28.50
C ASP A 390 -1.02 10.27 -29.82
N GLY A 391 0.06 9.53 -30.11
CA GLY A 391 0.87 9.67 -31.32
C GLY A 391 1.96 10.76 -31.24
N GLY A 392 2.02 11.52 -30.14
CA GLY A 392 3.06 12.53 -29.94
C GLY A 392 4.46 11.95 -29.70
N PRO A 393 5.51 12.80 -29.79
CA PRO A 393 6.88 12.38 -29.48
C PRO A 393 7.03 12.05 -27.98
N LEU A 394 7.95 11.15 -27.66
CA LEU A 394 8.34 10.89 -26.27
C LEU A 394 9.02 12.15 -25.68
N PRO A 395 8.77 12.49 -24.41
CA PRO A 395 9.46 13.59 -23.75
C PRO A 395 10.95 13.25 -23.61
N ASP A 396 11.81 14.27 -23.71
CA ASP A 396 13.26 14.13 -23.57
C ASP A 396 13.67 14.11 -22.09
N GLU A 397 13.23 13.08 -21.38
CA GLU A 397 13.66 12.72 -20.02
C GLU A 397 14.90 11.80 -20.07
N ASP A 398 15.72 11.81 -19.01
CA ASP A 398 17.00 11.06 -18.92
C ASP A 398 16.91 9.61 -19.42
N GLU A 399 16.32 8.73 -18.61
CA GLU A 399 16.16 7.32 -18.92
C GLU A 399 14.78 6.83 -18.49
N GLY A 400 14.10 6.21 -19.44
CA GLY A 400 12.84 5.50 -19.22
C GLY A 400 12.98 3.99 -19.37
N ALA A 401 12.09 3.24 -18.73
CA ALA A 401 11.92 1.81 -18.92
C ALA A 401 10.47 1.47 -19.31
N VAL A 402 10.32 0.55 -20.26
CA VAL A 402 9.01 0.07 -20.70
C VAL A 402 8.46 -0.92 -19.67
N VAL A 403 7.22 -0.69 -19.23
CA VAL A 403 6.49 -1.56 -18.30
C VAL A 403 5.19 -2.01 -18.96
N LEU A 404 4.97 -3.32 -18.93
CA LEU A 404 3.78 -3.99 -19.47
C LEU A 404 3.02 -4.67 -18.34
N PRO A 405 2.18 -3.94 -17.59
CA PRO A 405 1.50 -4.46 -16.40
C PRO A 405 0.57 -5.65 -16.66
N ALA A 406 0.08 -5.81 -17.89
CA ALA A 406 -0.77 -6.92 -18.32
C ALA A 406 -0.28 -7.57 -19.63
N GLY A 407 1.03 -7.52 -19.89
CA GLY A 407 1.64 -8.12 -21.07
C GLY A 407 1.36 -7.36 -22.36
N ALA A 408 1.58 -8.04 -23.49
CA ALA A 408 1.53 -7.45 -24.83
C ALA A 408 0.13 -6.94 -25.25
N GLN A 409 -0.93 -7.47 -24.63
CA GLN A 409 -2.31 -7.13 -24.96
C GLN A 409 -2.88 -5.98 -24.11
N GLY A 410 -2.11 -5.49 -23.13
CA GLY A 410 -2.53 -4.40 -22.25
C GLY A 410 -1.88 -3.07 -22.59
N PRO A 411 -2.19 -2.02 -21.80
CA PRO A 411 -1.54 -0.73 -21.91
C PRO A 411 -0.04 -0.85 -21.63
N ALA A 412 0.76 -0.11 -22.40
CA ALA A 412 2.20 -0.01 -22.23
C ALA A 412 2.58 1.36 -21.67
N PHE A 413 3.54 1.37 -20.75
CA PHE A 413 4.02 2.60 -20.13
C PHE A 413 5.52 2.76 -20.31
N LEU A 414 5.97 3.96 -20.65
CA LEU A 414 7.36 4.36 -20.48
C LEU A 414 7.48 5.10 -19.15
N THR A 415 8.18 4.50 -18.18
CA THR A 415 8.26 4.97 -16.79
C THR A 415 9.64 5.56 -16.47
N TYR A 416 9.68 6.60 -15.64
CA TYR A 416 10.87 7.42 -15.36
C TYR A 416 11.26 7.40 -13.88
N ALA A 417 12.10 8.35 -13.47
CA ALA A 417 12.62 8.47 -12.10
C ALA A 417 11.51 8.53 -11.05
N ASN A 418 10.49 9.37 -11.27
CA ASN A 418 9.39 9.57 -10.33
C ASN A 418 8.55 8.28 -10.11
N PHE A 419 8.43 7.40 -11.11
CA PHE A 419 7.80 6.08 -10.91
C PHE A 419 8.57 5.22 -9.91
N ARG A 420 9.91 5.28 -9.96
CA ARG A 420 10.77 4.57 -9.00
C ARG A 420 10.67 5.17 -7.59
N VAL A 421 10.39 6.48 -7.49
CA VAL A 421 10.13 7.13 -6.19
C VAL A 421 8.83 6.59 -5.58
N PHE A 422 7.75 6.41 -6.35
CA PHE A 422 6.54 5.74 -5.82
C PHE A 422 6.84 4.34 -5.30
N LYS A 423 7.72 3.59 -5.98
CA LYS A 423 8.14 2.25 -5.55
C LYS A 423 8.97 2.24 -4.27
N ARG A 424 9.52 3.39 -3.83
CA ARG A 424 10.10 3.52 -2.48
C ARG A 424 9.03 3.54 -1.40
N TYR A 425 7.90 4.20 -1.67
CA TYR A 425 6.77 4.25 -0.76
C TYR A 425 6.10 2.87 -0.62
N ASN A 426 5.79 2.24 -1.75
CA ASN A 426 5.30 0.87 -1.81
C ASN A 426 5.84 0.17 -3.06
N ASN A 427 6.63 -0.88 -2.86
CA ASN A 427 7.38 -1.57 -3.92
C ASN A 427 6.51 -2.49 -4.80
N ALA A 428 5.38 -1.99 -5.27
CA ALA A 428 4.49 -2.67 -6.20
C ALA A 428 4.29 -1.81 -7.45
N THR A 429 4.46 -2.41 -8.63
CA THR A 429 4.23 -1.76 -9.92
C THR A 429 2.77 -1.31 -10.06
N SER A 430 1.81 -2.09 -9.52
CA SER A 430 0.40 -1.72 -9.46
C SER A 430 0.15 -0.45 -8.65
N TYR A 431 0.79 -0.33 -7.48
CA TYR A 431 0.70 0.85 -6.63
C TYR A 431 1.30 2.08 -7.32
N ALA A 432 2.50 1.96 -7.89
CA ALA A 432 3.15 3.08 -8.56
C ALA A 432 2.35 3.58 -9.78
N LEU A 433 1.74 2.66 -10.54
CA LEU A 433 0.80 3.02 -11.60
C LEU A 433 -0.44 3.72 -11.05
N ALA A 434 -1.02 3.21 -9.95
CA ALA A 434 -2.18 3.86 -9.33
C ALA A 434 -1.86 5.28 -8.85
N ALA A 435 -0.71 5.49 -8.21
CA ALA A 435 -0.30 6.79 -7.70
C ALA A 435 -0.13 7.81 -8.84
N GLY A 436 0.56 7.40 -9.91
CA GLY A 436 0.72 8.21 -11.12
C GLY A 436 -0.62 8.54 -11.78
N LEU A 437 -1.40 7.51 -12.12
CA LEU A 437 -2.69 7.68 -12.81
C LEU A 437 -3.71 8.47 -11.99
N LEU A 438 -3.78 8.24 -10.67
CA LEU A 438 -4.66 9.01 -9.80
C LEU A 438 -4.25 10.49 -9.75
N GLY A 439 -2.96 10.77 -9.62
CA GLY A 439 -2.45 12.15 -9.65
C GLY A 439 -2.80 12.86 -10.96
N ASP A 440 -2.57 12.21 -12.10
CA ASP A 440 -2.88 12.77 -13.42
C ASP A 440 -4.39 13.02 -13.58
N ARG A 441 -5.23 12.06 -13.14
CA ARG A 441 -6.70 12.19 -13.24
C ARG A 441 -7.27 13.25 -12.30
N ILE A 442 -6.67 13.45 -11.11
CA ILE A 442 -7.01 14.57 -10.21
C ILE A 442 -6.81 15.89 -10.97
N MET A 443 -5.74 16.01 -11.76
CA MET A 443 -5.44 17.20 -12.58
C MET A 443 -6.21 17.28 -13.90
N GLY A 444 -7.12 16.35 -14.17
CA GLY A 444 -7.99 16.41 -15.35
C GLY A 444 -7.60 15.49 -16.51
N ALA A 445 -6.57 14.64 -16.36
CA ALA A 445 -6.25 13.65 -17.38
C ALA A 445 -7.42 12.68 -17.62
N GLY A 446 -7.55 12.25 -18.87
CA GLY A 446 -8.52 11.24 -19.30
C GLY A 446 -8.18 9.82 -18.78
N PRO A 447 -9.01 8.82 -19.14
CA PRO A 447 -8.64 7.42 -18.96
C PRO A 447 -7.46 7.02 -19.85
N LEU A 448 -6.95 5.80 -19.66
CA LEU A 448 -6.00 5.19 -20.58
C LEU A 448 -6.59 5.06 -21.98
N SER A 449 -5.74 5.13 -22.99
CA SER A 449 -6.10 4.97 -24.40
C SER A 449 -6.34 3.51 -24.76
N ALA A 450 -5.51 2.61 -24.21
CA ALA A 450 -5.64 1.17 -24.38
C ALA A 450 -6.49 0.54 -23.27
N ASP A 451 -7.27 -0.48 -23.65
CA ASP A 451 -8.02 -1.30 -22.72
C ASP A 451 -7.17 -2.37 -22.05
N TRP A 452 -7.65 -2.85 -20.91
CA TRP A 452 -7.08 -4.00 -20.23
C TRP A 452 -7.55 -5.31 -20.85
N PRO A 453 -6.74 -6.38 -20.86
CA PRO A 453 -7.12 -7.68 -21.39
C PRO A 453 -8.03 -8.45 -20.42
N ARG A 454 -9.23 -7.90 -20.14
CA ARG A 454 -10.17 -8.37 -19.10
C ARG A 454 -10.72 -9.78 -19.35
N GLY A 455 -10.60 -10.30 -20.57
CA GLY A 455 -11.00 -11.67 -20.91
C GLY A 455 -10.00 -12.76 -20.46
N GLN A 456 -8.84 -12.39 -19.90
CA GLN A 456 -7.86 -13.35 -19.44
C GLN A 456 -8.11 -13.79 -17.99
N THR A 457 -8.23 -15.09 -17.76
CA THR A 457 -8.29 -15.68 -16.42
C THR A 457 -6.89 -15.79 -15.83
N PRO A 458 -6.58 -15.14 -14.69
CA PRO A 458 -5.31 -15.33 -14.00
C PRO A 458 -5.13 -16.76 -13.53
N LEU A 459 -3.88 -17.23 -13.51
CA LEU A 459 -3.57 -18.52 -12.90
C LEU A 459 -3.78 -18.46 -11.37
N SER A 460 -4.37 -19.50 -10.80
CA SER A 460 -4.39 -19.75 -9.36
C SER A 460 -2.96 -19.95 -8.83
N ARG A 461 -2.76 -19.83 -7.51
CA ARG A 461 -1.45 -20.09 -6.90
C ARG A 461 -0.92 -21.49 -7.23
N ALA A 462 -1.78 -22.51 -7.18
CA ALA A 462 -1.42 -23.88 -7.53
C ALA A 462 -0.97 -24.01 -8.99
N GLU A 463 -1.68 -23.37 -9.92
CA GLU A 463 -1.31 -23.35 -11.34
C GLU A 463 0.00 -22.59 -11.60
N LYS A 464 0.30 -21.55 -10.81
CA LYS A 464 1.59 -20.84 -10.88
C LYS A 464 2.75 -21.72 -10.43
N VAL A 465 2.58 -22.45 -9.32
CA VAL A 465 3.56 -23.44 -8.85
C VAL A 465 3.78 -24.52 -9.89
N GLU A 466 2.70 -25.03 -10.48
CA GLU A 466 2.76 -26.01 -11.57
C GLU A 466 3.55 -25.46 -12.76
N LEU A 467 3.20 -24.25 -13.24
CA LEU A 467 3.91 -23.60 -14.34
C LEU A 467 5.41 -23.48 -14.05
N GLN A 468 5.78 -22.98 -12.87
CA GLN A 468 7.18 -22.82 -12.47
C GLN A 468 7.93 -24.17 -12.48
N THR A 469 7.29 -25.21 -11.96
CA THR A 469 7.85 -26.58 -11.92
C THR A 469 8.08 -27.12 -13.33
N LEU A 470 7.08 -26.97 -14.22
CA LEU A 470 7.17 -27.42 -15.62
C LEU A 470 8.29 -26.68 -16.35
N LEU A 471 8.36 -25.36 -16.21
CA LEU A 471 9.38 -24.52 -16.83
C LEU A 471 10.79 -24.90 -16.36
N THR A 472 10.98 -25.08 -15.05
CA THR A 472 12.28 -25.49 -14.48
C THR A 472 12.73 -26.85 -15.02
N ARG A 473 11.81 -27.83 -15.10
CA ARG A 473 12.10 -29.15 -15.66
C ARG A 473 12.52 -29.10 -17.13
N MET A 474 12.03 -28.13 -17.89
CA MET A 474 12.42 -27.89 -19.29
C MET A 474 13.71 -27.03 -19.43
N GLY A 475 14.41 -26.75 -18.32
CA GLY A 475 15.65 -25.96 -18.32
C GLY A 475 15.41 -24.45 -18.35
N HIS A 476 14.26 -23.96 -17.89
CA HIS A 476 13.99 -22.53 -17.72
C HIS A 476 13.93 -22.22 -16.24
N ASP A 477 15.05 -21.80 -15.68
CA ASP A 477 15.17 -21.56 -14.24
C ASP A 477 14.22 -20.48 -13.75
N THR A 478 13.28 -20.86 -12.88
CA THR A 478 12.34 -19.94 -12.25
C THR A 478 12.79 -19.45 -10.87
N GLY A 479 13.90 -19.97 -10.34
CA GLY A 479 14.38 -19.70 -8.97
C GLY A 479 13.57 -20.41 -7.88
N GLY A 480 12.83 -21.47 -8.23
CA GLY A 480 11.91 -22.19 -7.35
C GLY A 480 10.45 -22.16 -7.83
N ALA A 481 9.59 -22.87 -7.10
CA ALA A 481 8.16 -23.02 -7.42
C ALA A 481 7.28 -22.61 -6.21
N ASP A 482 7.25 -21.31 -5.92
CA ASP A 482 6.59 -20.70 -4.77
C ASP A 482 5.19 -20.12 -5.09
N GLY A 483 4.80 -20.14 -6.37
CA GLY A 483 3.58 -19.54 -6.90
C GLY A 483 3.66 -18.02 -7.08
N ILE A 484 4.83 -17.42 -6.89
CA ILE A 484 5.10 -15.99 -7.05
C ILE A 484 5.80 -15.77 -8.38
N ILE A 485 5.13 -15.08 -9.30
CA ILE A 485 5.72 -14.75 -10.61
C ILE A 485 6.68 -13.56 -10.44
N GLY A 486 7.91 -13.86 -10.05
CA GLY A 486 9.01 -12.90 -9.91
C GLY A 486 9.76 -12.65 -11.23
N PRO A 487 10.84 -11.85 -11.19
CA PRO A 487 11.69 -11.61 -12.37
C PRO A 487 12.20 -12.88 -13.04
N ASN A 488 12.63 -13.89 -12.26
CA ASN A 488 13.13 -15.16 -12.78
C ASN A 488 12.02 -15.95 -13.47
N SER A 489 10.84 -16.06 -12.84
CA SER A 489 9.68 -16.70 -13.46
C SER A 489 9.26 -15.99 -14.75
N ARG A 490 9.21 -14.65 -14.78
CA ARG A 490 8.92 -13.89 -16.01
C ARG A 490 9.94 -14.16 -17.12
N ALA A 491 11.24 -14.20 -16.79
CA ALA A 491 12.28 -14.51 -17.76
C ALA A 491 12.14 -15.94 -18.32
N ALA A 492 11.85 -16.93 -17.46
CA ALA A 492 11.58 -18.30 -17.87
C ALA A 492 10.33 -18.42 -18.75
N ILE A 493 9.24 -17.73 -18.39
CA ILE A 493 8.01 -17.67 -19.19
C ILE A 493 8.30 -17.07 -20.57
N ARG A 494 9.02 -15.95 -20.65
CA ARG A 494 9.42 -15.35 -21.94
C ARG A 494 10.22 -16.30 -22.80
N ALA A 495 11.21 -16.97 -22.21
CA ALA A 495 12.03 -17.93 -22.93
C ALA A 495 11.16 -19.06 -23.50
N PHE A 496 10.21 -19.55 -22.70
CA PHE A 496 9.30 -20.62 -23.10
C PHE A 496 8.34 -20.18 -24.19
N GLN A 497 7.67 -19.04 -24.02
CA GLN A 497 6.81 -18.43 -25.04
C GLN A 497 7.55 -18.31 -26.37
N LYS A 498 8.79 -17.79 -26.36
CA LYS A 498 9.61 -17.66 -27.57
C LYS A 498 9.85 -19.01 -28.26
N ARG A 499 10.23 -20.06 -27.51
CA ARG A 499 10.41 -21.41 -28.06
C ARG A 499 9.12 -22.04 -28.57
N SER A 500 7.99 -21.71 -27.95
CA SER A 500 6.66 -22.21 -28.33
C SER A 500 5.95 -21.38 -29.40
N GLY A 501 6.61 -20.40 -30.01
CA GLY A 501 6.02 -19.54 -31.04
C GLY A 501 4.93 -18.59 -30.51
N MET A 502 4.89 -18.34 -29.20
CA MET A 502 3.99 -17.39 -28.55
C MET A 502 4.66 -16.02 -28.43
N VAL A 503 3.87 -14.97 -28.16
CA VAL A 503 4.40 -13.63 -27.86
C VAL A 503 5.21 -13.70 -26.55
N PRO A 504 6.51 -13.35 -26.54
CA PRO A 504 7.38 -13.51 -25.38
C PRO A 504 7.26 -12.32 -24.40
N ASP A 505 6.05 -12.05 -23.90
CA ASP A 505 5.76 -10.94 -22.98
C ASP A 505 6.01 -11.26 -21.51
N GLY A 506 6.20 -12.52 -21.16
CA GLY A 506 6.54 -12.98 -19.82
C GLY A 506 5.34 -13.05 -18.87
N VAL A 507 4.12 -12.91 -19.39
CA VAL A 507 2.90 -12.99 -18.59
C VAL A 507 2.43 -14.43 -18.47
N GLU A 508 2.15 -14.86 -17.24
CA GLU A 508 1.52 -16.15 -17.00
C GLU A 508 0.07 -16.14 -17.48
N SER A 509 -0.34 -17.19 -18.16
CA SER A 509 -1.72 -17.33 -18.63
C SER A 509 -2.09 -18.79 -18.81
N LYS A 510 -3.39 -19.08 -18.87
CA LYS A 510 -3.87 -20.45 -19.13
C LYS A 510 -3.31 -21.04 -20.42
N PRO A 511 -3.26 -20.32 -21.55
CA PRO A 511 -2.60 -20.81 -22.77
C PRO A 511 -1.11 -21.17 -22.58
N VAL A 512 -0.37 -20.39 -21.78
CA VAL A 512 1.05 -20.67 -21.48
C VAL A 512 1.18 -21.95 -20.65
N LEU A 513 0.37 -22.10 -19.60
CA LEU A 513 0.36 -23.32 -18.78
C LEU A 513 0.00 -24.55 -19.59
N ASP A 514 -1.05 -24.48 -20.42
CA ASP A 514 -1.47 -25.62 -21.24
C ASP A 514 -0.44 -25.98 -22.31
N ALA A 515 0.27 -24.99 -22.86
CA ALA A 515 1.42 -25.24 -23.73
C ALA A 515 2.57 -25.93 -22.97
N ALA A 516 2.88 -25.49 -21.75
CA ALA A 516 3.92 -26.11 -20.92
C ALA A 516 3.59 -27.55 -20.54
N ARG A 517 2.31 -27.85 -20.23
CA ARG A 517 1.81 -29.20 -19.97
C ARG A 517 2.00 -30.12 -21.18
N ARG A 518 1.65 -29.66 -22.38
CA ARG A 518 1.86 -30.42 -23.62
C ARG A 518 3.33 -30.68 -23.90
N ALA A 519 4.18 -29.65 -23.75
CA ALA A 519 5.61 -29.75 -24.01
C ALA A 519 6.34 -30.70 -23.04
N ALA A 520 5.79 -30.92 -21.84
CA ALA A 520 6.41 -31.80 -20.85
C ALA A 520 5.77 -33.19 -20.76
N GLY A 521 4.69 -33.44 -21.52
CA GLY A 521 4.03 -34.75 -21.63
C GLY A 521 4.37 -35.52 -22.91
N GLY A 522 5.10 -34.90 -23.84
CA GLY A 522 5.81 -35.57 -24.93
C GLY A 522 7.27 -35.71 -24.56
#